data_AF-A0A081A4E3-F1
#
_entry.id   AF-A0A081A4E3-F1
#
_cell.length_a   1.000
_cell.length_b   1.000
_cell.length_c   1.000
_cell.angle_alpha   90.00
_cell.angle_beta   90.00
_cell.angle_gamma   90.00
#
_symmetry.space_group_name_H-M   'P 1'
#
loop_
_entity.id
_entity.type
_entity.pdbx_description
1 polymer ?
#
loop_
_entity_poly.entity_id
_entity_poly.type
_entity_poly.pdbx_seq_one_letter_code
_entity_poly.pdbx_strand_id
1 'polypeptide(L)'
;MAKKKSKKTASIEGAVDANQTSDGGNNGLKRIARLFTAMQEKGTAWYGREREGIALIEGFQSALLAVREAQAAATIDTVQEKGKKDSVVLAGLAGNAEMDPWLAEDLYQQVQELSGSFEVLLEEMYTLQAEARGIVLAVSGEDEQQIVAIELRPVDYLQMMSQELATFEAEYQHIVRCSVL
;
A
#
# COMPACT_ATOMS: atom_id res chain seq x y z
N MET A 1 -73.20 -44.05 41.14
CA MET A 1 -71.81 -44.40 40.77
C MET A 1 -71.60 -44.06 39.30
N ALA A 2 -70.77 -43.06 39.00
CA ALA A 2 -70.15 -42.86 37.68
C ALA A 2 -68.95 -41.92 37.89
N LYS A 3 -67.76 -42.38 37.49
CA LYS A 3 -66.47 -41.73 37.71
C LYS A 3 -66.27 -40.59 36.72
N LYS A 4 -65.85 -39.41 37.18
CA LYS A 4 -65.15 -38.42 36.32
C LYS A 4 -63.83 -38.05 37.00
N LYS A 5 -62.75 -38.70 36.58
CA LYS A 5 -61.37 -38.37 36.95
C LYS A 5 -60.93 -37.15 36.13
N SER A 6 -60.67 -36.02 36.78
CA SER A 6 -59.88 -34.93 36.18
C SER A 6 -58.43 -35.38 36.07
N LYS A 7 -57.96 -35.56 34.84
CA LYS A 7 -56.55 -35.83 34.54
C LYS A 7 -55.81 -34.49 34.48
N LYS A 8 -55.00 -34.24 35.50
CA LYS A 8 -53.90 -33.28 35.49
C LYS A 8 -52.86 -33.80 34.47
N THR A 9 -52.62 -33.03 33.42
CA THR A 9 -51.41 -33.18 32.57
C THR A 9 -50.59 -31.93 32.76
N ALA A 10 -49.56 -32.06 33.59
CA ALA A 10 -48.33 -31.33 33.38
C ALA A 10 -47.66 -31.93 32.14
N SER A 11 -47.42 -31.11 31.13
CA SER A 11 -46.26 -31.24 30.25
C SER A 11 -45.65 -29.86 30.16
N ILE A 12 -44.57 -29.70 30.91
CA ILE A 12 -43.55 -28.69 30.65
C ILE A 12 -42.86 -29.22 29.38
N GLU A 13 -43.37 -28.83 28.21
CA GLU A 13 -42.58 -28.85 26.99
C GLU A 13 -41.99 -27.45 26.86
N GLY A 14 -40.65 -27.44 26.88
CA GLY A 14 -39.85 -26.24 27.01
C GLY A 14 -40.24 -25.20 25.98
N ALA A 15 -40.46 -23.98 26.47
CA ALA A 15 -40.15 -22.80 25.70
C ALA A 15 -38.69 -22.95 25.24
N VAL A 16 -38.50 -23.31 23.97
CA VAL A 16 -37.22 -23.15 23.30
C VAL A 16 -37.09 -21.65 23.02
N ASP A 17 -36.87 -20.89 24.09
CA ASP A 17 -36.02 -19.71 24.01
C ASP A 17 -34.60 -20.23 23.79
N ALA A 18 -34.30 -20.48 22.52
CA ALA A 18 -32.95 -20.46 22.04
C ALA A 18 -32.96 -19.49 20.87
N ASN A 19 -32.80 -18.23 21.25
CA ASN A 19 -32.21 -17.16 20.47
C ASN A 19 -30.99 -17.73 19.72
N GLN A 20 -31.23 -18.37 18.56
CA GLN A 20 -30.18 -18.77 17.64
C GLN A 20 -29.73 -17.48 16.98
N THR A 21 -28.74 -16.87 17.62
CA THR A 21 -27.92 -15.81 17.09
C THR A 21 -27.42 -16.22 15.70
N SER A 22 -28.07 -15.71 14.66
CA SER A 22 -27.58 -15.71 13.26
C SER A 22 -26.38 -14.77 13.08
N ASP A 23 -25.50 -14.72 14.09
CA ASP A 23 -24.46 -13.70 14.24
C ASP A 23 -23.26 -13.97 13.33
N GLY A 24 -23.19 -15.15 12.69
CA GLY A 24 -22.13 -15.52 11.74
C GLY A 24 -22.08 -14.62 10.51
N GLY A 25 -23.24 -14.35 9.90
CA GLY A 25 -23.35 -13.52 8.70
C GLY A 25 -22.95 -12.05 8.89
N ASN A 26 -23.43 -11.45 9.99
CA ASN A 26 -23.11 -10.06 10.34
C ASN A 26 -21.62 -9.89 10.70
N ASN A 27 -21.01 -10.91 11.30
CA ASN A 27 -19.59 -10.90 11.61
C ASN A 27 -18.71 -11.02 10.35
N GLY A 28 -19.12 -11.83 9.37
CA GLY A 28 -18.44 -11.91 8.06
C GLY A 28 -18.47 -10.58 7.31
N LEU A 29 -19.64 -9.94 7.25
CA LEU A 29 -19.82 -8.64 6.59
C LEU A 29 -19.01 -7.51 7.26
N LYS A 30 -19.06 -7.41 8.59
CA LYS A 30 -18.23 -6.45 9.33
C LYS A 30 -16.73 -6.70 9.12
N ARG A 31 -16.32 -7.97 9.03
CA ARG A 31 -14.91 -8.32 8.83
C ARG A 31 -14.44 -7.95 7.43
N ILE A 32 -15.21 -8.23 6.38
CA ILE A 32 -14.80 -7.85 5.01
C ILE A 32 -14.81 -6.34 4.80
N ALA A 33 -15.74 -5.60 5.41
CA ALA A 33 -15.72 -4.14 5.39
C ALA A 33 -14.46 -3.55 6.09
N ARG A 34 -13.99 -4.19 7.17
CA ARG A 34 -12.73 -3.83 7.82
C ARG A 34 -11.52 -4.15 6.93
N LEU A 35 -11.52 -5.30 6.26
CA LEU A 35 -10.45 -5.63 5.31
C LEU A 35 -10.39 -4.63 4.14
N PHE A 36 -11.55 -4.18 3.65
CA PHE A 36 -11.61 -3.13 2.64
C PHE A 36 -11.06 -1.80 3.17
N THR A 37 -11.39 -1.42 4.41
CA THR A 37 -10.81 -0.21 5.03
C THR A 37 -9.30 -0.33 5.17
N ALA A 38 -8.79 -1.50 5.59
CA ALA A 38 -7.35 -1.75 5.66
C ALA A 38 -6.68 -1.68 4.28
N MET A 39 -7.34 -2.14 3.21
CA MET A 39 -6.84 -1.99 1.84
C MET A 39 -6.66 -0.50 1.47
N GLN A 40 -7.66 0.33 1.78
CA GLN A 40 -7.62 1.77 1.53
C GLN A 40 -6.52 2.49 2.34
N GLU A 41 -6.27 2.03 3.57
CA GLU A 41 -5.13 2.51 4.37
C GLU A 41 -3.79 2.16 3.72
N LYS A 42 -3.66 0.96 3.15
CA LYS A 42 -2.46 0.59 2.37
C LYS A 42 -2.32 1.44 1.11
N GLY A 43 -3.41 1.77 0.43
CA GLY A 43 -3.40 2.72 -0.69
C GLY A 43 -2.95 4.12 -0.26
N THR A 44 -3.36 4.59 0.92
CA THR A 44 -2.88 5.86 1.47
C THR A 44 -1.38 5.82 1.76
N ALA A 45 -0.89 4.71 2.31
CA ALA A 45 0.55 4.50 2.56
C ALA A 45 1.35 4.45 1.24
N TRP A 46 0.80 3.85 0.20
CA TRP A 46 1.38 3.82 -1.15
C TRP A 46 1.68 5.23 -1.67
N TYR A 47 0.66 6.10 -1.69
CA TYR A 47 0.83 7.49 -2.12
C TYR A 47 1.75 8.30 -1.20
N GLY A 48 1.85 7.94 0.07
CA GLY A 48 2.85 8.50 0.99
C GLY A 48 4.27 8.25 0.48
N ARG A 49 4.57 7.01 0.11
CA ARG A 49 5.89 6.60 -0.36
C ARG A 49 6.22 7.10 -1.75
N GLU A 50 5.22 7.20 -2.62
CA GLU A 50 5.42 7.83 -3.94
C GLU A 50 5.92 9.27 -3.78
N ARG A 51 5.33 10.03 -2.84
CA ARG A 51 5.79 11.40 -2.54
C ARG A 51 7.20 11.43 -1.94
N GLU A 52 7.54 10.47 -1.08
CA GLU A 52 8.91 10.33 -0.55
C GLU A 52 9.91 10.08 -1.68
N GLY A 53 9.58 9.21 -2.64
CA GLY A 53 10.39 8.96 -3.83
C GLY A 53 10.59 10.19 -4.71
N ILE A 54 9.54 10.96 -4.95
CA ILE A 54 9.63 12.23 -5.67
C ILE A 54 10.58 13.19 -4.94
N ALA A 55 10.41 13.36 -3.62
CA ALA A 55 11.26 14.25 -2.83
C ALA A 55 12.74 13.82 -2.84
N LEU A 56 13.02 12.52 -2.81
CA LEU A 56 14.38 11.97 -2.92
C LEU A 56 15.02 12.34 -4.27
N ILE A 57 14.30 12.12 -5.38
CA ILE A 57 14.79 12.42 -6.72
C ILE A 57 15.00 13.93 -6.90
N GLU A 58 14.05 14.75 -6.47
CA GLU A 58 14.14 16.21 -6.54
C GLU A 58 15.30 16.76 -5.68
N GLY A 59 15.49 16.21 -4.48
CA GLY A 59 16.61 16.54 -3.60
C GLY A 59 17.95 16.24 -4.26
N PHE A 60 18.06 15.08 -4.92
CA PHE A 60 19.26 14.71 -5.65
C PHE A 60 19.54 15.61 -6.86
N GLN A 61 18.52 15.91 -7.66
CA GLN A 61 18.65 16.84 -8.79
C GLN A 61 19.11 18.23 -8.32
N SER A 62 18.58 18.69 -7.18
CA SER A 62 18.98 19.96 -6.57
C SER A 62 20.45 19.93 -6.10
N ALA A 63 20.87 18.84 -5.45
CA ALA A 63 22.26 18.65 -5.04
C ALA A 63 23.22 18.63 -6.24
N LEU A 64 22.83 17.96 -7.33
CA LEU A 64 23.58 17.92 -8.58
C LEU A 64 23.78 19.31 -9.20
N LEU A 65 22.72 20.13 -9.21
CA LEU A 65 22.81 21.50 -9.70
C LEU A 65 23.74 22.33 -8.81
N ALA A 66 23.65 22.20 -7.48
CA ALA A 66 24.53 22.90 -6.56
C ALA A 66 26.02 22.53 -6.74
N VAL A 67 26.34 21.25 -6.96
CA VAL A 67 27.73 20.83 -7.25
C VAL A 67 28.24 21.45 -8.54
N ARG A 68 27.40 21.49 -9.59
CA ARG A 68 27.76 22.12 -10.86
C ARG A 68 28.00 23.62 -10.70
N GLU A 69 27.13 24.32 -9.96
CA GLU A 69 27.27 25.75 -9.69
C GLU A 69 28.53 26.07 -8.90
N ALA A 70 28.84 25.27 -7.86
CA ALA A 70 30.06 25.43 -7.06
C ALA A 70 31.34 25.22 -7.90
N GLN A 71 31.36 24.22 -8.77
CA GLN A 71 32.49 23.98 -9.69
C GLN A 71 32.65 25.12 -10.71
N ALA A 72 31.55 25.65 -11.23
CA ALA A 72 31.58 26.79 -12.13
C ALA A 72 32.16 28.05 -11.44
N ALA A 73 31.76 28.32 -10.19
CA ALA A 73 32.29 29.44 -9.40
C ALA A 73 33.79 29.30 -9.12
N ALA A 74 34.26 28.11 -8.70
CA ALA A 74 35.68 27.84 -8.44
C ALA A 74 36.57 27.99 -9.69
N THR A 75 36.02 27.69 -10.87
CA THR A 75 36.73 27.87 -12.16
C THR A 75 36.87 29.35 -12.52
N ILE A 76 35.90 30.20 -12.16
CA ILE A 76 35.95 31.64 -12.44
C ILE A 76 36.95 32.35 -11.52
N ASP A 77 36.99 32.01 -10.23
CA ASP A 77 37.95 32.59 -9.26
C ASP A 77 39.41 32.23 -9.61
N THR A 78 39.66 31.01 -10.07
CA THR A 78 40.99 30.58 -10.51
C THR A 78 41.45 31.24 -11.83
N VAL A 79 40.52 31.72 -12.66
CA VAL A 79 40.83 32.48 -13.89
C VAL A 79 41.15 33.95 -13.57
N GLN A 80 40.52 34.55 -12.54
CA GLN A 80 40.84 35.92 -12.13
C GLN A 80 42.21 36.05 -11.42
N GLU A 81 42.68 35.03 -10.70
CA GLU A 81 44.01 35.06 -10.07
C GLU A 81 45.19 34.76 -11.01
N LYS A 82 44.96 34.12 -12.17
CA LYS A 82 46.04 33.75 -13.11
C LYS A 82 46.43 34.87 -14.07
N GLY A 83 46.90 35.98 -13.49
CA GLY A 83 47.68 37.00 -14.18
C GLY A 83 49.16 36.65 -14.38
N LYS A 84 49.65 35.47 -13.99
CA LYS A 84 51.07 35.11 -14.18
C LYS A 84 51.32 33.60 -14.27
N LYS A 85 51.71 33.21 -15.50
CA LYS A 85 52.53 32.06 -15.92
C LYS A 85 51.98 30.64 -15.76
N ASP A 86 51.89 30.00 -16.92
CA ASP A 86 52.13 28.58 -17.18
C ASP A 86 51.48 27.58 -16.22
N SER A 87 50.20 27.35 -16.46
CA SER A 87 49.51 26.14 -15.99
C SER A 87 48.63 25.64 -17.13
N VAL A 88 49.31 25.11 -18.15
CA VAL A 88 48.76 24.17 -19.12
C VAL A 88 48.69 22.82 -18.43
N VAL A 89 47.73 22.63 -17.52
CA VAL A 89 47.34 21.30 -17.03
C VAL A 89 45.84 21.34 -16.74
N LEU A 90 45.08 20.72 -17.65
CA LEU A 90 43.72 20.17 -17.45
C LEU A 90 42.56 21.15 -17.23
N ALA A 91 42.56 22.30 -17.90
CA ALA A 91 41.31 22.99 -18.18
C ALA A 91 40.64 22.35 -19.40
N GLY A 92 39.59 21.55 -19.19
CA GLY A 92 38.60 21.29 -20.24
C GLY A 92 38.52 19.89 -20.84
N LEU A 93 38.61 18.82 -20.05
CA LEU A 93 37.73 17.69 -20.36
C LEU A 93 36.32 18.15 -20.03
N ALA A 94 35.49 18.23 -21.06
CA ALA A 94 34.13 18.73 -21.01
C ALA A 94 33.31 18.11 -19.85
N GLY A 95 32.85 18.96 -18.93
CA GLY A 95 31.46 18.95 -18.49
C GLY A 95 30.97 17.80 -17.60
N ASN A 96 31.84 16.98 -17.02
CA ASN A 96 31.42 16.03 -15.99
C ASN A 96 31.77 16.61 -14.62
N ALA A 97 30.77 17.16 -13.94
CA ALA A 97 30.88 17.34 -12.50
C ALA A 97 31.10 15.94 -11.90
N GLU A 98 32.28 15.67 -11.35
CA GLU A 98 32.50 14.46 -10.55
C GLU A 98 31.53 14.52 -9.37
N MET A 99 30.46 13.75 -9.47
CA MET A 99 29.57 13.48 -8.34
C MET A 99 30.35 12.65 -7.34
N ASP A 100 30.20 12.96 -6.05
CA ASP A 100 30.77 12.14 -4.99
C ASP A 100 30.24 10.70 -5.11
N PRO A 101 31.11 9.70 -5.34
CA PRO A 101 30.68 8.31 -5.47
C PRO A 101 29.91 7.80 -4.26
N TRP A 102 30.19 8.32 -3.05
CA TRP A 102 29.45 7.96 -1.85
C TRP A 102 28.02 8.51 -1.85
N LEU A 103 27.83 9.72 -2.38
CA LEU A 103 26.50 10.32 -2.53
C LEU A 103 25.67 9.56 -3.57
N ALA A 104 26.30 9.10 -4.65
CA ALA A 104 25.64 8.31 -5.69
C ALA A 104 25.18 6.94 -5.13
N GLU A 105 26.04 6.27 -4.37
CA GLU A 105 25.73 4.98 -3.74
C GLU A 105 24.62 5.12 -2.68
N ASP A 106 24.68 6.15 -1.84
CA ASP A 106 23.66 6.43 -0.84
C ASP A 106 22.28 6.68 -1.48
N LEU A 107 22.24 7.45 -2.58
CA LEU A 107 21.00 7.63 -3.33
C LEU A 107 20.48 6.32 -3.91
N TYR A 108 21.36 5.53 -4.53
CA TYR A 108 20.97 4.24 -5.10
C TYR A 108 20.39 3.33 -4.03
N GLN A 109 21.02 3.27 -2.86
CA GLN A 109 20.53 2.51 -1.72
C GLN A 109 19.15 3.00 -1.26
N GLN A 110 18.94 4.31 -1.13
CA GLN A 110 17.64 4.88 -0.74
C GLN A 110 16.53 4.58 -1.75
N VAL A 111 16.84 4.63 -3.05
CA VAL A 111 15.88 4.27 -4.11
C VAL A 111 15.53 2.78 -4.07
N GLN A 112 16.51 1.91 -3.80
CA GLN A 112 16.29 0.46 -3.66
C GLN A 112 15.48 0.10 -2.40
N GLU A 113 15.74 0.77 -1.29
CA GLU A 113 14.94 0.59 -0.06
C GLU A 113 13.50 1.05 -0.28
N LEU A 114 13.32 2.17 -0.98
CA LEU A 114 12.00 2.67 -1.33
C LEU A 114 11.26 1.70 -2.27
N SER A 115 11.92 1.18 -3.32
CA SER A 115 11.30 0.22 -4.24
C SER A 115 10.86 -1.06 -3.52
N GLY A 116 11.74 -1.63 -2.67
CA GLY A 116 11.41 -2.80 -1.84
C GLY A 116 10.26 -2.54 -0.86
N SER A 117 10.09 -1.30 -0.38
CA SER A 117 8.96 -0.97 0.48
C SER A 117 7.61 -1.11 -0.25
N PHE A 118 7.53 -0.82 -1.55
CA PHE A 118 6.31 -1.02 -2.34
C PHE A 118 5.97 -2.50 -2.51
N GLU A 119 6.98 -3.37 -2.64
CA GLU A 119 6.77 -4.84 -2.67
C GLU A 119 6.07 -5.33 -1.40
N VAL A 120 6.52 -4.84 -0.24
CA VAL A 120 5.92 -5.19 1.05
C VAL A 120 4.46 -4.74 1.11
N LEU A 121 4.12 -3.54 0.61
CA LEU A 121 2.72 -3.10 0.57
C LEU A 121 1.88 -4.00 -0.34
N LEU A 122 2.38 -4.35 -1.52
CA LEU A 122 1.67 -5.24 -2.42
C LEU A 122 1.41 -6.59 -1.75
N GLU A 123 2.41 -7.19 -1.10
CA GLU A 123 2.24 -8.46 -0.39
C GLU A 123 1.17 -8.38 0.71
N GLU A 124 1.15 -7.29 1.48
CA GLU A 124 0.11 -7.03 2.48
C GLU A 124 -1.28 -6.90 1.83
N MET A 125 -1.40 -6.19 0.70
CA MET A 125 -2.65 -6.05 -0.03
C MET A 125 -3.15 -7.39 -0.61
N TYR A 126 -2.25 -8.22 -1.15
CA TYR A 126 -2.57 -9.59 -1.57
C TYR A 126 -3.11 -10.42 -0.40
N THR A 127 -2.50 -10.29 0.78
CA THR A 127 -2.95 -10.99 2.00
C THR A 127 -4.36 -10.57 2.38
N LEU A 128 -4.67 -9.27 2.36
CA LEU A 128 -6.01 -8.75 2.62
C LEU A 128 -7.04 -9.28 1.60
N GLN A 129 -6.69 -9.31 0.32
CA GLN A 129 -7.57 -9.83 -0.74
C GLN A 129 -7.82 -11.34 -0.61
N ALA A 130 -6.79 -12.11 -0.23
CA ALA A 130 -6.91 -13.54 0.05
C ALA A 130 -7.83 -13.81 1.26
N GLU A 131 -7.71 -13.03 2.33
CA GLU A 131 -8.61 -13.12 3.49
C GLU A 131 -10.05 -12.77 3.12
N ALA A 132 -10.27 -11.71 2.34
CA ALA A 132 -11.59 -11.30 1.87
C ALA A 132 -12.24 -12.39 1.01
N ARG A 133 -11.46 -13.03 0.12
CA ARG A 133 -11.92 -14.18 -0.67
C ARG A 133 -12.34 -15.35 0.22
N GLY A 134 -11.59 -15.63 1.28
CA GLY A 134 -11.93 -16.66 2.27
C GLY A 134 -13.29 -16.39 2.93
N ILE A 135 -13.59 -15.13 3.26
CA ILE A 135 -14.89 -14.73 3.84
C ILE A 135 -16.02 -14.93 2.82
N VAL A 136 -15.86 -14.47 1.57
CA VAL A 136 -16.89 -14.62 0.54
C VAL A 136 -17.20 -16.09 0.27
N LEU A 137 -16.18 -16.96 0.21
CA LEU A 137 -16.38 -18.40 0.02
C LEU A 137 -17.10 -19.06 1.19
N ALA A 138 -16.84 -18.62 2.43
CA ALA A 138 -17.55 -19.11 3.61
C ALA A 138 -19.02 -18.69 3.63
N VAL A 139 -19.34 -17.46 3.19
CA VAL A 139 -20.71 -16.92 3.15
C VAL A 139 -21.56 -17.59 2.07
N SER A 140 -20.99 -17.93 0.90
CA SER A 140 -21.74 -18.62 -0.17
C SER A 140 -22.22 -20.03 0.20
N GLY A 141 -21.75 -20.60 1.32
CA GLY A 141 -22.20 -21.88 1.84
C GLY A 141 -23.33 -21.79 2.88
N GLU A 142 -23.64 -20.59 3.37
CA GLU A 142 -24.73 -20.31 4.30
C GLU A 142 -25.88 -19.64 3.51
N ASP A 143 -27.13 -20.07 3.73
CA ASP A 143 -28.32 -19.60 3.01
C ASP A 143 -28.35 -18.06 2.86
N GLU A 144 -28.73 -17.58 1.66
CA GLU A 144 -28.77 -16.17 1.25
C GLU A 144 -29.33 -15.27 2.37
N GLN A 145 -28.43 -14.67 3.15
CA GLN A 145 -28.80 -13.71 4.18
C GLN A 145 -29.38 -12.46 3.51
N GLN A 146 -30.53 -12.00 4.00
CA GLN A 146 -31.11 -10.73 3.59
C GLN A 146 -30.16 -9.59 3.96
N ILE A 147 -29.44 -9.07 2.97
CA ILE A 147 -28.59 -7.90 3.13
C ILE A 147 -29.50 -6.67 3.10
N VAL A 148 -29.37 -5.83 4.14
CA VAL A 148 -30.08 -4.55 4.21
C VAL A 148 -29.61 -3.67 3.06
N ALA A 149 -30.51 -3.04 2.31
CA ALA A 149 -30.22 -2.29 1.08
C ALA A 149 -29.21 -1.12 1.21
N ILE A 150 -28.74 -0.82 2.43
CA ILE A 150 -27.76 0.23 2.74
C ILE A 150 -26.34 -0.36 2.82
N GLU A 151 -26.17 -1.67 2.97
CA GLU A 151 -24.87 -2.34 3.12
C GLU A 151 -24.48 -3.05 1.82
N LEU A 152 -23.20 -2.89 1.43
CA LEU A 152 -22.63 -3.60 0.29
C LEU A 152 -22.55 -5.10 0.59
N ARG A 153 -22.69 -5.94 -0.43
CA ARG A 153 -22.56 -7.39 -0.23
C ARG A 153 -21.08 -7.75 -0.12
N PRO A 154 -20.72 -8.85 0.57
CA PRO A 154 -19.32 -9.28 0.68
C PRO A 154 -18.61 -9.43 -0.66
N VAL A 155 -19.31 -9.91 -1.70
CA VAL A 155 -18.76 -10.02 -3.06
C VAL A 155 -18.41 -8.66 -3.66
N ASP A 156 -19.19 -7.62 -3.35
CA ASP A 156 -18.96 -6.28 -3.88
C ASP A 156 -17.69 -5.67 -3.25
N TYR A 157 -17.47 -5.88 -1.95
CA TYR A 157 -16.20 -5.50 -1.28
C TYR A 157 -14.99 -6.22 -1.89
N LEU A 158 -15.08 -7.54 -2.10
CA LEU A 158 -13.99 -8.30 -2.70
C LEU A 158 -13.66 -7.79 -4.11
N GLN A 159 -14.69 -7.45 -4.89
CA GLN A 159 -14.50 -6.89 -6.23
C GLN A 159 -13.77 -5.55 -6.18
N MET A 160 -14.17 -4.66 -5.27
CA MET A 160 -13.50 -3.36 -5.08
C MET A 160 -12.04 -3.54 -4.65
N MET A 161 -11.77 -4.42 -3.67
CA MET A 161 -10.40 -4.74 -3.26
C MET A 161 -9.54 -5.30 -4.40
N SER A 162 -10.14 -6.11 -5.27
CA SER A 162 -9.43 -6.69 -6.42
C SER A 162 -9.11 -5.64 -7.49
N GLN A 163 -10.01 -4.68 -7.71
CA GLN A 163 -9.77 -3.56 -8.64
C GLN A 163 -8.67 -2.63 -8.13
N GLU A 164 -8.69 -2.33 -6.84
CA GLU A 164 -7.67 -1.51 -6.19
C GLU A 164 -6.29 -2.17 -6.25
N LEU A 165 -6.20 -3.45 -5.90
CA LEU A 165 -4.96 -4.21 -5.99
C LEU A 165 -4.40 -4.26 -7.43
N ALA A 166 -5.25 -4.50 -8.44
CA ALA A 166 -4.83 -4.49 -9.83
C ALA A 166 -4.30 -3.11 -10.29
N THR A 167 -4.79 -2.02 -9.69
CA THR A 167 -4.30 -0.66 -9.95
C THR A 167 -2.88 -0.51 -9.39
N PHE A 168 -2.66 -0.90 -8.13
CA PHE A 168 -1.34 -0.83 -7.50
C PHE A 168 -0.32 -1.79 -8.14
N GLU A 169 -0.74 -2.97 -8.60
CA GLU A 169 0.12 -3.86 -9.39
C GLU A 169 0.61 -3.17 -10.67
N ALA A 170 -0.28 -2.48 -11.38
CA ALA A 170 0.07 -1.75 -12.59
C ALA A 170 1.07 -0.62 -12.28
N GLU A 171 0.81 0.16 -11.24
CA GLU A 171 1.72 1.23 -10.78
C GLU A 171 3.09 0.67 -10.38
N TYR A 172 3.13 -0.46 -9.66
CA TYR A 172 4.37 -1.12 -9.29
C TYR A 172 5.22 -1.51 -10.50
N GLN A 173 4.59 -2.02 -11.56
CA GLN A 173 5.28 -2.34 -12.80
C GLN A 173 5.93 -1.10 -13.43
N HIS A 174 5.37 0.09 -13.24
CA HIS A 174 6.00 1.33 -13.67
C HIS A 174 7.20 1.69 -12.79
N ILE A 175 7.08 1.56 -11.47
CA ILE A 175 8.17 1.83 -10.52
C ILE A 175 9.40 0.96 -10.83
N VAL A 176 9.21 -0.36 -10.93
CA VAL A 176 10.32 -1.31 -11.19
C VAL A 176 10.94 -1.10 -12.57
N ARG A 177 10.13 -0.77 -13.59
CA ARG A 177 10.67 -0.50 -14.93
C ARG A 177 11.46 0.80 -14.98
N CYS A 178 11.07 1.80 -14.22
CA CYS A 178 11.82 3.06 -14.11
C CYS A 178 13.10 2.94 -13.28
N SER A 179 13.18 2.00 -12.34
CA SER A 179 14.38 1.77 -11.52
C SER A 179 15.43 0.84 -12.14
N VAL A 180 15.15 0.21 -13.29
CA VAL A 180 16.06 -0.72 -14.01
C VAL A 180 16.77 -0.05 -15.20
N LEU A 181 16.58 1.25 -15.41
CA LEU A 181 17.30 2.06 -16.42
C LEU A 181 18.53 2.74 -15.82
#